data_AF-A0A6A0ADW7-F1
#
_entry.id   AF-A0A6A0ADW7-F1
#
_cell.length_a   1.000
_cell.length_b   1.000
_cell.length_c   1.000
_cell.angle_alpha   90.00
_cell.angle_beta   90.00
_cell.angle_gamma   90.00
#
_symmetry.space_group_name_H-M   'P 1'
#
loop_
_entity.id
_entity.type
_entity.pdbx_description
1 polymer ?
#
loop_
_entity_poly.entity_id
_entity_poly.type
_entity_poly.pdbx_seq_one_letter_code
_entity_poly.pdbx_strand_id
1 'polypeptide(L)' 'MLEPPPSPVRRSGPTIAFYRVALDSPDGAPLFRELTFEVVPGNSVMLMGPNGCGKSSLFR' A
#
# COMPACT_ATOMS: atom_id res chain seq x y z
N MET A 1 -3.57 10.03 -36.59
CA MET A 1 -2.42 10.00 -35.67
C MET A 1 -3.00 10.17 -34.27
N LEU A 2 -3.01 9.14 -33.43
CA LEU A 2 -3.60 9.23 -32.08
C LEU A 2 -2.66 10.08 -31.21
N GLU A 3 -3.20 11.03 -30.45
CA GLU A 3 -2.41 11.75 -29.46
C GLU A 3 -1.90 10.78 -28.38
N PRO A 4 -0.67 10.96 -27.87
CA PRO A 4 -0.17 10.14 -26.77
C PRO A 4 -1.05 10.35 -25.53
N PRO A 5 -1.25 9.31 -24.71
CA PRO A 5 -2.00 9.46 -23.47
C PRO A 5 -1.32 10.50 -22.57
N PRO A 6 -2.10 11.28 -21.80
CA PRO A 6 -1.53 12.23 -20.86
C PRO A 6 -0.60 11.51 -19.89
N SER A 7 0.51 12.16 -19.54
CA SER A 7 1.41 11.63 -18.51
C SER A 7 0.62 11.44 -17.21
N PRO A 8 0.80 10.31 -16.49
CA PRO A 8 0.08 10.08 -15.25
C PRO A 8 0.34 11.25 -14.29
N VAL A 9 -0.73 11.88 -13.82
CA VAL A 9 -0.66 12.98 -12.88
C VAL A 9 -0.18 12.41 -11.54
N ARG A 10 1.09 12.61 -11.22
CA ARG A 10 1.62 12.29 -9.89
C ARG A 10 1.05 13.28 -8.89
N ARG A 11 0.18 12.83 -8.00
CA ARG A 11 -0.30 13.65 -6.90
C ARG A 11 0.83 13.82 -5.89
N SER A 12 1.11 15.07 -5.50
CA SER A 12 1.85 15.34 -4.27
C SER A 12 0.94 15.07 -3.07
N GLY A 13 1.54 14.77 -1.93
CA GLY A 13 0.81 14.42 -0.71
C GLY A 13 1.76 14.17 0.45
N PRO A 14 1.27 13.75 1.62
CA PRO A 14 2.11 13.29 2.70
C PRO A 14 2.70 11.91 2.39
N THR A 15 3.84 11.61 3.03
CA THR A 15 4.36 10.25 3.12
C THR A 15 3.37 9.33 3.83
N ILE A 16 3.16 8.13 3.29
CA ILE A 16 2.45 7.05 3.99
C ILE A 16 3.49 6.25 4.78
N ALA A 17 3.38 6.20 6.10
CA ALA A 17 4.32 5.49 6.94
C ALA A 17 3.61 4.62 7.99
N PHE A 18 4.09 3.38 8.12
CA PHE A 18 3.71 2.44 9.15
C PHE A 18 4.94 2.15 9.99
N TYR A 19 4.79 2.15 11.32
CA TYR A 19 5.87 1.82 12.25
C TYR A 19 5.36 0.84 13.30
N ARG A 20 5.88 -0.39 13.25
CA ARG A 20 5.52 -1.49 14.16
C ARG A 20 4.00 -1.67 14.33
N VAL A 21 3.26 -1.63 13.22
CA VAL A 21 1.80 -1.74 13.23
C VAL A 21 1.39 -3.21 13.28
N ALA A 22 0.49 -3.52 14.21
CA ALA A 22 -0.25 -4.79 14.22
C ALA A 22 -1.57 -4.61 13.46
N LEU A 23 -1.97 -5.63 12.70
CA LEU A 23 -3.19 -5.64 11.91
C LEU A 23 -3.85 -7.00 12.06
N ASP A 24 -5.10 -7.01 12.48
CA ASP A 24 -5.95 -8.20 12.52
C ASP A 24 -6.97 -8.14 11.40
N SER A 25 -7.36 -9.30 10.91
CA SER A 25 -8.49 -9.45 10.00
C SER A 25 -9.81 -9.14 10.72
N PRO A 26 -10.90 -8.80 10.01
CA PRO A 26 -12.20 -8.54 10.64
C PRO A 26 -12.75 -9.70 11.49
N ASP A 27 -12.30 -10.94 11.24
CA ASP A 27 -12.62 -12.13 12.02
C ASP A 27 -11.67 -12.34 13.23
N GLY A 28 -10.75 -11.40 13.49
CA GLY A 28 -9.81 -11.42 14.60
C GLY A 28 -8.52 -12.22 14.33
N ALA A 29 -8.32 -12.76 13.13
CA ALA A 29 -7.09 -13.48 12.80
C ALA A 29 -5.91 -12.50 12.58
N PRO A 30 -4.74 -12.70 13.23
CA PRO A 30 -3.61 -11.78 13.06
C PRO A 30 -3.01 -11.87 11.66
N LEU A 31 -2.92 -10.73 10.98
CA LEU A 31 -2.34 -10.60 9.63
C LEU A 31 -0.90 -10.09 9.68
N PHE A 32 -0.65 -9.04 10.46
CA PHE A 32 0.68 -8.48 10.68
C PHE A 32 0.89 -8.19 12.16
N ARG A 33 2.11 -8.42 12.67
CA ARG A 33 2.45 -8.13 14.08
C ARG A 33 3.29 -6.88 14.26
N GLU A 34 4.22 -6.63 13.35
CA GLU A 34 5.15 -5.49 13.42
C GLU A 34 5.45 -4.93 12.01
N LEU A 35 4.40 -4.55 11.27
CA LEU A 35 4.56 -4.01 9.93
C LEU A 35 5.21 -2.61 9.99
N THR A 36 6.32 -2.45 9.26
CA THR A 36 7.04 -1.18 9.16
C THR A 36 7.41 -0.92 7.70
N PHE A 37 6.91 0.18 7.13
CA PHE A 37 7.27 0.62 5.77
C PHE A 37 6.95 2.10 5.56
N GLU A 38 7.55 2.69 4.53
CA GLU A 38 7.35 4.07 4.12
C GLU A 38 7.14 4.17 2.60
N VAL A 39 6.17 4.98 2.17
CA VAL A 39 5.94 5.33 0.77
C VAL A 39 5.99 6.85 0.64
N VAL A 40 7.08 7.32 0.02
CA VAL A 40 7.32 8.73 -0.26
C VAL A 40 6.45 9.18 -1.45
N PRO A 41 5.87 10.39 -1.42
CA PRO A 41 5.09 10.94 -2.51
C PRO A 41 5.86 10.92 -3.84
N GLY A 42 5.17 10.60 -4.93
CA GLY A 42 5.77 10.51 -6.26
C GLY A 42 6.38 9.14 -6.58
N ASN A 43 6.57 8.25 -5.61
CA ASN A 43 6.99 6.88 -5.87
C ASN A 43 5.81 5.96 -6.19
N SER A 44 6.01 5.06 -7.15
CA SER A 44 5.07 3.98 -7.45
C SER A 44 5.58 2.70 -6.79
N VAL A 45 4.78 2.11 -5.90
CA VAL A 45 5.15 0.92 -5.13
C VAL A 45 4.17 -0.21 -5.44
N MET A 46 4.68 -1.43 -5.53
CA MET A 46 3.90 -2.64 -5.74
C MET A 46 3.92 -3.50 -4.48
N LEU A 47 2.73 -3.83 -3.96
CA LEU A 47 2.59 -4.78 -2.85
C LEU A 47 2.35 -6.19 -3.40
N MET A 48 3.27 -7.11 -3.12
CA MET A 48 3.23 -8.50 -3.60
C MET A 48 3.20 -9.51 -2.45
N GLY A 49 2.74 -10.73 -2.74
CA GLY A 49 2.69 -11.85 -1.80
C GLY A 49 1.58 -12.86 -2.10
N PRO A 50 1.57 -14.05 -1.48
CA PRO A 50 0.57 -15.10 -1.70
C PRO A 50 -0.87 -14.66 -1.42
N ASN A 51 -1.85 -15.38 -1.98
CA ASN A 51 -3.26 -15.14 -1.64
C ASN A 51 -3.51 -15.36 -0.14
N GLY A 52 -4.31 -14.50 0.47
CA GLY A 52 -4.60 -14.55 1.90
C GLY A 52 -3.56 -13.87 2.82
N CYS A 53 -2.41 -13.39 2.31
CA CYS A 53 -1.38 -12.78 3.16
C CYS A 53 -1.67 -11.35 3.66
N GLY A 54 -2.92 -10.88 3.59
CA GLY A 54 -3.32 -9.57 4.16
C GLY A 54 -3.16 -8.33 3.26
N LYS A 55 -2.74 -8.46 1.99
CA LYS A 55 -2.50 -7.31 1.08
C LYS A 55 -3.70 -6.36 0.94
N SER A 56 -4.89 -6.89 0.66
CA SER A 56 -6.10 -6.06 0.53
C SER A 56 -6.58 -5.53 1.88
N SER A 57 -6.27 -6.22 2.97
CA SER A 57 -6.60 -5.77 4.32
C SER A 57 -5.71 -4.62 4.78
N LEU A 58 -4.52 -4.45 4.20
CA LEU A 58 -3.64 -3.31 4.49
C LEU A 58 -4.22 -1.95 4.07
N PHE A 59 -5.13 -1.93 3.10
CA PHE A 59 -5.70 -0.71 2.51
C PHE A 59 -7.15 -0.42 2.95
N ARG A 60 -7.69 -1.18 3.91
CA ARG A 60 -9.01 -0.91 4.50
C ARG A 60 -8.84 -0.32 5.88
#